data_AF-A0A535GDA2-F1
#
_entry.id   AF-A0A535GDA2-F1
#
_cell.length_a   1.000
_cell.length_b   1.000
_cell.length_c   1.000
_cell.angle_alpha   90.00
_cell.angle_beta   90.00
_cell.angle_gamma   90.00
#
_symmetry.space_group_name_H-M   'P 1'
#
loop_
_entity.id
_entity.type
_entity.pdbx_description
1 polymer ?
#
loop_
_entity_poly.entity_id
_entity_poly.type
_entity_poly.pdbx_seq_one_letter_code
_entity_poly.pdbx_strand_id
1 'polypeptide(L)'
;MEKLVLAITAEHADALLDGTRAADHRTSPPAHLPAKAYLAVVGTGTVVGECVLGERSGRTKAGWTLPVTKARRYKRPRPVADFGLQKIPRSFRYV
;
A
#
# COMPACT_ATOMS: atom_id res chain seq x y z
N MET A 1 12.62 -4.31 -8.60
CA MET A 1 11.33 -4.38 -7.87
C MET A 1 10.58 -3.11 -8.18
N GLU A 2 9.41 -3.23 -8.79
CA GLU A 2 8.52 -2.11 -9.09
C GLU A 2 8.12 -1.37 -7.81
N LYS A 3 7.83 -0.08 -7.94
CA LYS A 3 7.36 0.75 -6.83
C LYS A 3 6.01 1.35 -7.19
N LEU A 4 5.14 1.46 -6.21
CA LEU A 4 3.82 2.03 -6.39
C LEU A 4 3.40 2.82 -5.15
N VAL A 5 2.57 3.82 -5.36
CA VAL A 5 1.80 4.46 -4.30
C VAL A 5 0.46 3.73 -4.20
N LEU A 6 0.17 3.19 -3.03
CA LEU A 6 -1.00 2.40 -2.71
C LEU A 6 -1.99 3.25 -1.92
N ALA A 7 -3.20 3.45 -2.44
CA ALA A 7 -4.25 4.14 -1.72
C ALA A 7 -4.87 3.20 -0.69
N ILE A 8 -4.94 3.63 0.57
CA ILE A 8 -5.38 2.82 1.70
C ILE A 8 -6.10 3.71 2.74
N THR A 9 -6.98 3.14 3.57
CA THR A 9 -7.57 3.85 4.71
C THR A 9 -6.56 3.98 5.86
N ALA A 10 -6.76 4.94 6.75
CA ALA A 10 -5.88 5.12 7.91
C ALA A 10 -5.81 3.86 8.77
N GLU A 11 -6.96 3.31 9.15
CA GLU A 11 -7.09 2.09 9.97
C GLU A 11 -6.36 0.90 9.35
N HIS A 12 -6.48 0.71 8.03
CA HIS A 12 -5.84 -0.41 7.37
C HIS A 12 -4.32 -0.20 7.22
N ALA A 13 -3.89 1.04 6.94
CA ALA A 13 -2.47 1.36 6.94
C ALA A 13 -1.86 1.11 8.32
N ASP A 14 -2.54 1.53 9.38
CA ASP A 14 -2.08 1.31 10.74
C ASP A 14 -1.92 -0.18 11.04
N ALA A 15 -2.92 -0.99 10.72
CA ALA A 15 -2.91 -2.43 10.93
C ALA A 15 -1.80 -3.17 10.15
N LEU A 16 -1.44 -2.69 8.95
CA LEU A 16 -0.32 -3.26 8.19
C LEU A 16 1.03 -2.84 8.78
N LEU A 17 1.12 -1.60 9.28
CA LEU A 17 2.37 -1.01 9.77
C LEU A 17 2.71 -1.43 11.20
N ASP A 18 1.71 -1.77 12.02
CA ASP A 18 1.90 -2.33 13.36
C ASP A 18 1.99 -3.87 13.37
N GLY A 19 1.72 -4.51 12.22
CA GLY A 19 1.81 -5.95 12.04
C GLY A 19 0.59 -6.74 12.51
N THR A 20 -0.48 -6.09 12.97
CA THR A 20 -1.75 -6.75 13.33
C THR A 20 -2.43 -7.39 12.12
N ARG A 21 -2.14 -6.89 10.91
CA ARG A 21 -2.47 -7.53 9.64
C ARG A 21 -1.21 -7.86 8.85
N ALA A 22 -1.16 -9.09 8.37
CA ALA A 22 -0.05 -9.61 7.55
C ALA A 22 -0.33 -9.56 6.04
N ALA A 23 -1.50 -9.09 5.59
CA ALA A 23 -1.87 -9.07 4.17
C ALA A 23 -2.84 -7.93 3.81
N ASP A 24 -2.64 -7.37 2.62
CA ASP A 24 -3.61 -6.49 1.94
C ASP A 24 -4.55 -7.34 1.08
N HIS A 25 -5.77 -6.86 0.86
CA HIS A 25 -6.76 -7.53 0.02
C HIS A 25 -7.26 -6.60 -1.07
N ARG A 26 -7.22 -7.05 -2.33
CA ARG A 26 -7.66 -6.23 -3.48
C ARG A 26 -8.43 -7.02 -4.52
N THR A 27 -9.57 -6.48 -4.93
CA THR A 27 -10.34 -7.00 -6.08
C THR A 27 -9.50 -7.00 -7.36
N SER A 28 -8.74 -5.92 -7.59
CA SER A 28 -7.80 -5.79 -8.71
C SER A 28 -6.40 -5.44 -8.17
N PRO A 29 -5.53 -6.46 -7.99
CA PRO A 29 -4.17 -6.25 -7.49
C PRO A 29 -3.26 -5.63 -8.57
N PRO A 30 -2.12 -5.04 -8.17
CA PRO A 30 -1.08 -4.62 -9.12
C PRO A 30 -0.62 -5.78 -10.00
N ALA A 31 -0.42 -5.52 -11.29
CA ALA A 31 0.01 -6.54 -12.26
C ALA A 31 1.45 -7.04 -12.00
N HIS A 32 2.32 -6.17 -11.48
CA HIS A 32 3.72 -6.47 -11.23
C HIS A 32 3.92 -6.65 -9.72
N LEU A 33 4.03 -7.90 -9.30
CA LEU A 33 4.28 -8.31 -7.91
C LEU A 33 5.45 -9.32 -7.90
N PRO A 34 6.30 -9.32 -6.87
CA PRO A 34 6.26 -8.44 -5.69
C PRO A 34 6.67 -6.98 -6.00
N ALA A 35 6.10 -6.03 -5.26
CA ALA A 35 6.34 -4.60 -5.44
C ALA A 35 6.47 -3.86 -4.11
N LYS A 36 7.24 -2.76 -4.12
CA LYS A 36 7.31 -1.83 -2.99
C LYS A 36 6.08 -0.92 -3.01
N ALA A 37 5.29 -0.94 -1.96
CA ALA A 37 4.11 -0.11 -1.81
C ALA A 37 4.37 1.03 -0.81
N TYR A 38 4.16 2.26 -1.25
CA TYR A 38 4.08 3.44 -0.39
C TYR A 38 2.62 3.65 0.01
N LEU A 39 2.33 3.58 1.31
CA LEU A 39 0.97 3.59 1.85
C LEU A 39 0.44 5.03 1.95
N ALA A 40 -0.37 5.44 0.97
CA ALA A 40 -1.01 6.75 0.93
C ALA A 40 -2.41 6.71 1.55
N VAL A 41 -2.63 7.49 2.60
CA VAL A 41 -3.92 7.53 3.30
C VAL A 41 -4.90 8.39 2.53
N VAL A 42 -5.98 7.78 2.05
CA VAL A 42 -7.03 8.47 1.28
C VAL A 42 -7.57 9.70 2.03
N GLY A 43 -7.79 10.80 1.30
CA GLY A 43 -8.27 12.06 1.88
C GLY A 43 -7.21 12.92 2.56
N THR A 44 -5.99 12.42 2.81
CA THR A 44 -4.94 13.18 3.52
C THR A 44 -3.90 13.82 2.62
N GLY A 45 -3.70 13.30 1.40
CA GLY A 45 -2.59 13.71 0.53
C GLY A 45 -1.20 13.22 1.00
N THR A 46 -1.14 12.34 2.00
CA THR A 46 0.13 11.92 2.63
C THR A 46 0.35 10.40 2.59
N VAL A 47 1.62 10.03 2.59
CA VAL A 47 2.16 8.68 2.73
C VAL A 47 2.67 8.49 4.16
N VAL A 48 2.15 7.46 4.84
CA VAL A 48 2.42 7.21 6.27
C VAL A 48 3.47 6.13 6.51
N GLY A 49 3.79 5.35 5.49
CA GLY A 49 4.78 4.29 5.57
C GLY A 49 4.98 3.57 4.25
N GLU A 50 5.72 2.47 4.31
CA GLU A 50 6.04 1.62 3.18
C GLU A 50 6.01 0.15 3.56
N CYS A 51 5.75 -0.72 2.59
CA CYS A 51 5.87 -2.16 2.74
C CYS A 51 6.23 -2.82 1.39
N VAL A 52 6.42 -4.13 1.41
CA VAL A 52 6.53 -4.96 0.22
C VAL A 52 5.26 -5.80 0.10
N LEU A 53 4.55 -5.63 -1.02
CA LEU A 53 3.45 -6.50 -1.43
C LEU A 53 4.04 -7.73 -2.13
N GLY A 54 3.75 -8.91 -1.59
CA GLY A 54 4.11 -10.21 -2.14
C GLY A 54 3.23 -10.62 -3.32
N GLU A 55 3.50 -11.82 -3.84
CA GLU A 55 2.68 -12.42 -4.90
C GLU A 55 1.25 -12.74 -4.42
N ARG A 56 0.32 -12.77 -5.37
CA ARG A 56 -1.07 -13.20 -5.13
C ARG A 56 -1.10 -14.64 -4.64
N SER A 57 -1.54 -14.87 -3.41
CA SER A 57 -1.54 -16.20 -2.78
C SER A 57 -2.91 -16.87 -2.73
N GLY A 58 -4.01 -16.13 -2.89
CA GLY A 58 -5.36 -16.69 -2.91
C GLY A 58 -6.45 -15.64 -3.18
N ARG A 59 -7.64 -16.10 -3.59
CA ARG A 59 -8.82 -15.26 -3.82
C ARG A 59 -9.85 -15.48 -2.71
N THR A 60 -10.23 -14.43 -2.01
CA THR A 60 -11.25 -14.44 -0.96
C THR A 60 -12.46 -13.59 -1.37
N LYS A 61 -13.48 -13.52 -0.51
CA LYS A 61 -14.62 -12.60 -0.69
C LYS A 61 -14.19 -11.13 -0.77
N ALA A 62 -13.05 -10.77 -0.16
CA ALA A 62 -12.50 -9.42 -0.16
C ALA A 62 -11.56 -9.14 -1.36
N GLY A 63 -11.36 -10.12 -2.25
CA GLY A 63 -10.46 -10.02 -3.40
C GLY A 63 -9.21 -10.90 -3.24
N TRP A 64 -8.16 -10.58 -4.00
CA TRP A 64 -6.87 -11.27 -3.94
C TRP A 64 -6.10 -10.89 -2.69
N THR A 65 -5.58 -11.89 -1.99
CA THR A 65 -4.68 -11.73 -0.84
C THR A 65 -3.26 -11.43 -1.32
N LEU A 66 -2.70 -10.36 -0.79
CA LEU A 66 -1.33 -9.89 -1.04
C LEU A 66 -0.56 -9.92 0.28
N PRO A 67 0.33 -10.89 0.49
CA PRO A 67 1.17 -10.94 1.70
C PRO A 67 1.97 -9.65 1.85
N VAL A 68 1.98 -9.08 3.04
CA VAL A 68 2.72 -7.85 3.35
C VAL A 68 3.97 -8.23 4.14
N THR A 69 5.11 -7.76 3.66
CA THR A 69 6.39 -7.94 4.35
C THR A 69 7.13 -6.61 4.46
N LYS A 70 8.12 -6.54 5.35
CA LYS A 70 8.98 -5.35 5.53
C LYS A 70 8.17 -4.05 5.72
N ALA A 71 7.06 -4.13 6.44
CA ALA A 71 6.25 -2.97 6.77
C ALA A 71 7.04 -2.02 7.67
N ARG A 72 7.00 -0.72 7.34
CA ARG A 72 7.76 0.32 8.03
C ARG A 72 6.96 1.61 8.07
N ARG A 73 6.67 2.07 9.28
CA ARG A 73 6.04 3.37 9.52
C ARG A 73 7.07 4.49 9.41
N TYR A 74 6.68 5.61 8.80
CA TYR A 74 7.49 6.81 8.81
C TYR A 74 7.32 7.59 10.12
N LYS A 75 8.40 8.19 10.61
CA LYS A 75 8.35 9.07 11.80
C LYS A 75 7.44 10.28 11.60
N ARG A 76 7.38 10.80 10.37
CA ARG A 76 6.47 11.85 9.93
C ARG A 76 5.84 11.44 8.60
N PRO A 77 4.53 11.65 8.40
CA PRO A 77 3.90 11.47 7.10
C PRO A 77 4.60 12.34 6.05
N ARG A 78 4.74 11.82 4.83
CA ARG A 78 5.35 12.51 3.70
C ARG A 78 4.27 12.92 2.70
N PRO A 79 4.32 14.10 2.09
CA PRO A 79 3.36 14.44 1.03
C PRO A 79 3.49 13.49 -0.16
N VAL A 80 2.38 13.19 -0.82
CA VAL A 80 2.37 12.30 -2.00
C VAL A 80 3.18 12.86 -3.18
N ALA A 81 3.38 14.19 -3.20
CA ALA A 81 4.21 14.89 -4.17
C ALA A 81 5.67 14.42 -4.17
N ASP A 82 6.21 14.02 -3.00
CA ASP A 82 7.56 13.47 -2.88
C ASP A 82 7.75 12.15 -3.66
N PHE A 83 6.64 11.51 -4.03
CA PHE A 83 6.61 10.25 -4.79
C PHE A 83 6.21 10.48 -6.25
N GLY A 84 6.24 11.72 -6.74
CA GLY A 84 5.97 12.04 -8.15
C GLY A 84 4.49 12.09 -8.53
N LEU A 85 3.57 12.13 -7.55
CA LEU A 85 2.13 12.22 -7.80
C LEU A 85 1.56 13.55 -7.32
N GLN A 86 0.67 14.15 -8.12
CA GLN A 86 -0.05 15.36 -7.72
C GLN A 86 -1.21 15.08 -6.75
N LYS A 87 -1.75 13.85 -6.77
CA LYS A 87 -2.86 13.43 -5.91
C LYS A 87 -2.78 11.93 -5.62
N ILE A 88 -3.44 11.51 -4.54
CA ILE A 88 -3.55 10.10 -4.18
C ILE A 88 -4.35 9.36 -5.27
N PRO A 89 -3.85 8.22 -5.77
CA PRO A 89 -4.58 7.43 -6.76
C PRO A 89 -5.85 6.81 -6.17
N ARG A 90 -6.80 6.40 -7.01
CA ARG A 90 -8.03 5.74 -6.52
C ARG A 90 -7.77 4.33 -5.94
N SER A 91 -6.77 3.63 -6.47
CA SER A 91 -6.39 2.29 -6.04
C SER A 91 -4.87 2.22 -5.82
N PHE A 92 -4.10 2.33 -6.91
CA PHE A 92 -2.64 2.45 -6.86
C PHE A 92 -2.13 3.15 -8.13
N ARG A 93 -0.87 3.57 -8.12
CA ARG A 93 -0.15 4.07 -9.29
C ARG A 93 1.33 3.73 -9.17
N TYR A 94 1.93 3.20 -10.24
CA TYR A 94 3.37 2.95 -10.29
C TYR A 94 4.15 4.27 -10.34
N VAL A 95 5.33 4.28 -9.70
CA VAL A 95 6.21 5.46 -9.53
C VAL A 95 7.69 5.08 -9.57
#